data_AF-Q8H2A7-F1
#
_entry.id   AF-Q8H2A7-F1
#
_cell.length_a   1.000
_cell.length_b   1.000
_cell.length_c   1.000
_cell.angle_alpha   90.00
_cell.angle_beta   90.00
_cell.angle_gamma   90.00
#
_symmetry.space_group_name_H-M   'P 1'
#
loop_
_entity.id
_entity.type
_entity.pdbx_description
1 polymer ?
#
loop_
_entity_poly.entity_id
_entity_poly.type
_entity_poly.pdbx_seq_one_letter_code
_entity_poly.pdbx_strand_id
1 'polypeptide(L)'
;LEGRFIKDVAVHDGTMMAPNTKFTKIWRMRNNGTTPWPYGTRIVWVGGDHIASQDRVQLEIPTNGFAVDKEIDIAVDFIAPPLPGRYISYWRLAAPLGQKFGQRVWVLIQVESPSPPTSGSKLSLNLNLPPAGSSSSVIEMMGTNVETKDEAHPQPNVTNTAEELIKPLVDDGPVIITDEPVEPPIVVVPPVQYPAVDFPTSAPPQPPPSPLLQAFNHDNSVEEVMLKELEEMGFKQIDLNKEVLRQNKYDLDQSVGDLCGFSEWDPLLIELEEMGFADKERNKKMLEKNGGSIKRAVMDLVAEEKKPI
;
A
#
# COMPACT_ATOMS: atom_id res chain seq x y z
N LEU A 1 -7.47 23.05 11.02
CA LEU A 1 -7.20 22.60 9.64
C LEU A 1 -7.77 21.20 9.45
N GLU A 2 -8.60 21.01 8.45
CA GLU A 2 -9.22 19.72 8.11
C GLU A 2 -9.26 19.54 6.60
N GLY A 3 -9.34 18.30 6.15
CA GLY A 3 -9.51 17.99 4.74
C GLY A 3 -10.19 16.63 4.59
N ARG A 4 -11.19 16.56 3.70
CA ARG A 4 -12.01 15.38 3.45
C ARG A 4 -11.71 14.83 2.06
N PHE A 5 -11.53 13.52 1.96
CA PHE A 5 -11.49 12.81 0.69
C PHE A 5 -12.88 12.81 0.04
N ILE A 6 -12.93 13.09 -1.27
CA ILE A 6 -14.17 13.11 -2.04
C ILE A 6 -14.23 11.89 -2.96
N LYS A 7 -13.17 11.65 -3.74
CA LYS A 7 -13.00 10.49 -4.62
C LYS A 7 -11.58 10.39 -5.17
N ASP A 8 -11.27 9.25 -5.77
CA ASP A 8 -10.21 9.17 -6.76
C ASP A 8 -10.63 9.86 -8.07
N VAL A 9 -9.63 10.40 -8.78
CA VAL A 9 -9.78 11.04 -10.09
C VAL A 9 -8.96 10.31 -11.14
N ALA A 10 -7.79 9.78 -10.77
CA ALA A 10 -6.97 8.92 -11.61
C ALA A 10 -6.31 7.83 -10.75
N VAL A 11 -6.22 6.61 -11.32
CA VAL A 11 -5.81 5.35 -10.66
C VAL A 11 -6.72 4.99 -9.49
N HIS A 12 -7.79 4.25 -9.79
CA HIS A 12 -8.66 3.66 -8.75
C HIS A 12 -7.92 2.57 -7.98
N ASP A 13 -8.35 2.30 -6.76
CA ASP A 13 -7.71 1.26 -5.95
C ASP A 13 -7.88 -0.14 -6.54
N GLY A 14 -6.81 -0.94 -6.47
CA GLY A 14 -6.73 -2.25 -7.11
C GLY A 14 -6.35 -2.20 -8.59
N THR A 15 -5.99 -1.03 -9.15
CA THR A 15 -5.55 -0.92 -10.55
C THR A 15 -4.38 -1.86 -10.83
N MET A 16 -4.54 -2.70 -11.86
CA MET A 16 -3.52 -3.60 -12.38
C MET A 16 -2.42 -2.81 -13.11
N MET A 17 -1.15 -3.11 -12.83
CA MET A 17 0.00 -2.45 -13.44
C MET A 17 1.12 -3.42 -13.81
N ALA A 18 1.83 -3.13 -14.90
CA ALA A 18 3.07 -3.82 -15.22
C ALA A 18 4.23 -3.32 -14.33
N PRO A 19 5.28 -4.13 -14.07
CA PRO A 19 6.40 -3.72 -13.23
C PRO A 19 7.14 -2.49 -13.80
N ASN A 20 7.57 -1.57 -12.92
CA ASN A 20 8.24 -0.31 -13.26
C ASN A 20 7.39 0.72 -14.03
N THR A 21 6.06 0.52 -14.15
CA THR A 21 5.15 1.51 -14.75
C THR A 21 5.14 2.81 -13.95
N LYS A 22 5.40 3.94 -14.60
CA LYS A 22 5.19 5.27 -14.01
C LYS A 22 3.73 5.69 -14.11
N PHE A 23 3.16 6.24 -13.04
CA PHE A 23 1.77 6.70 -13.03
C PHE A 23 1.56 7.83 -12.02
N THR A 24 0.48 8.59 -12.19
CA THR A 24 0.06 9.65 -11.27
C THR A 24 -1.25 9.25 -10.62
N LYS A 25 -1.27 9.07 -9.28
CA LYS A 25 -2.53 8.96 -8.52
C LYS A 25 -3.04 10.38 -8.30
N ILE A 26 -4.33 10.60 -8.52
CA ILE A 26 -4.96 11.90 -8.27
C ILE A 26 -6.15 11.71 -7.34
N TRP A 27 -6.11 12.32 -6.17
CA TRP A 27 -7.21 12.35 -5.21
C TRP A 27 -7.92 13.70 -5.25
N ARG A 28 -9.25 13.72 -5.28
CA ARG A 28 -10.03 14.92 -5.00
C ARG A 28 -10.22 15.08 -3.50
N MET A 29 -9.78 16.20 -2.94
CA MET A 29 -9.97 16.55 -1.54
C MET A 29 -10.68 17.90 -1.38
N ARG A 30 -11.50 18.02 -0.34
CA ARG A 30 -12.22 19.26 0.04
C ARG A 30 -11.67 19.84 1.33
N ASN A 31 -11.52 21.17 1.39
CA ASN A 31 -11.36 21.85 2.67
C ASN A 31 -12.72 21.91 3.38
N ASN A 32 -12.96 21.00 4.33
CA ASN A 32 -14.19 20.92 5.11
C ASN A 32 -14.08 21.60 6.49
N GLY A 33 -12.95 22.24 6.80
CA GLY A 33 -12.70 22.86 8.10
C GLY A 33 -13.11 24.33 8.15
N THR A 34 -13.01 24.95 9.32
CA THR A 34 -13.41 26.36 9.54
C THR A 34 -12.39 27.40 9.07
N THR A 35 -11.23 27.00 8.55
CA THR A 35 -10.15 27.91 8.13
C THR A 35 -9.59 27.53 6.76
N PRO A 36 -9.15 28.49 5.92
CA PRO A 36 -8.39 28.19 4.71
C PRO A 36 -7.15 27.34 5.01
N TRP A 37 -6.72 26.49 4.06
CA TRP A 37 -5.42 25.84 4.17
C TRP A 37 -4.32 26.85 3.85
N PRO A 38 -3.24 26.95 4.64
CA PRO A 38 -2.18 27.93 4.40
C PRO A 38 -1.38 27.64 3.13
N TYR A 39 -0.81 28.70 2.56
CA TYR A 39 0.25 28.61 1.56
C TYR A 39 1.36 27.66 2.02
N GLY A 40 1.86 26.79 1.12
CA GLY A 40 2.91 25.83 1.44
C GLY A 40 2.44 24.56 2.17
N THR A 41 1.12 24.33 2.28
CA THR A 41 0.55 23.01 2.59
C THR A 41 1.10 21.96 1.61
N ARG A 42 1.38 20.76 2.12
CA ARG A 42 1.91 19.62 1.35
C ARG A 42 1.05 18.39 1.58
N ILE A 43 1.03 17.48 0.64
CA ILE A 43 0.67 16.08 0.90
C ILE A 43 1.97 15.31 1.17
N VAL A 44 1.97 14.48 2.20
CA VAL A 44 3.16 13.74 2.66
C VAL A 44 2.84 12.27 2.86
N TRP A 45 3.82 11.41 2.57
CA TRP A 45 3.78 10.00 2.90
C TRP A 45 3.72 9.81 4.43
N VAL A 46 2.95 8.82 4.87
CA VAL A 46 2.76 8.51 6.30
C VAL A 46 2.88 7.03 6.66
N GLY A 47 3.17 6.14 5.70
CA GLY A 47 3.39 4.71 5.93
C GLY A 47 2.93 3.83 4.78
N GLY A 48 2.99 2.52 4.98
CA GLY A 48 2.78 1.52 3.93
C GLY A 48 3.97 1.44 2.98
N ASP A 49 3.74 1.01 1.75
CA ASP A 49 4.79 0.87 0.74
C ASP A 49 5.33 2.24 0.29
N HIS A 50 6.65 2.34 0.14
CA HIS A 50 7.31 3.51 -0.42
C HIS A 50 7.52 3.30 -1.92
N ILE A 51 6.55 3.78 -2.70
CA ILE A 51 6.46 3.60 -4.16
C ILE A 51 6.28 4.93 -4.92
N ALA A 52 6.40 6.06 -4.21
CA ALA A 52 6.34 7.40 -4.79
C ALA A 52 7.72 7.90 -5.20
N SER A 53 7.75 8.81 -6.16
CA SER A 53 8.98 9.50 -6.59
C SER A 53 9.50 10.50 -5.55
N GLN A 54 8.65 10.93 -4.61
CA GLN A 54 8.95 11.95 -3.59
C GLN A 54 8.10 11.73 -2.33
N ASP A 55 8.69 11.76 -1.12
CA ASP A 55 7.94 11.61 0.15
C ASP A 55 6.89 12.72 0.41
N ARG A 56 6.99 13.83 -0.33
CA ARG A 56 6.21 15.04 -0.10
C ARG A 56 6.03 15.80 -1.42
N VAL A 57 4.80 16.21 -1.70
CA VAL A 57 4.47 17.10 -2.83
C VAL A 57 3.78 18.34 -2.27
N GLN A 58 4.22 19.52 -2.67
CA GLN A 58 3.63 20.79 -2.23
C GLN A 58 2.44 21.14 -3.14
N LEU A 59 1.30 21.51 -2.53
CA LEU A 59 0.10 21.86 -3.29
C LEU A 59 0.21 23.28 -3.83
N GLU A 60 -0.40 23.53 -4.99
CA GLU A 60 -0.54 24.86 -5.62
C GLU A 60 -1.60 25.72 -4.90
N ILE A 61 -1.37 25.98 -3.61
CA ILE A 61 -2.20 26.87 -2.81
C ILE A 61 -1.69 28.31 -2.96
N PRO A 62 -2.53 29.30 -3.31
CA PRO A 62 -2.11 30.69 -3.38
C PRO A 62 -1.76 31.30 -2.01
N THR A 63 -1.12 32.47 -2.00
CA THR A 63 -0.64 33.12 -0.76
C THR A 63 -1.74 33.56 0.21
N ASN A 64 -2.98 33.74 -0.26
CA ASN A 64 -4.16 34.00 0.57
C ASN A 64 -4.83 32.72 1.13
N GLY A 65 -4.30 31.54 0.81
CA GLY A 65 -4.78 30.25 1.29
C GLY A 65 -5.89 29.62 0.45
N PHE A 66 -6.08 28.31 0.61
CA PHE A 66 -7.10 27.55 -0.11
C PHE A 66 -8.42 27.57 0.67
N ALA A 67 -9.44 28.19 0.07
CA ALA A 67 -10.70 28.53 0.74
C ALA A 67 -11.48 27.32 1.29
N VAL A 68 -12.31 27.58 2.30
CA VAL A 68 -13.27 26.63 2.86
C VAL A 68 -14.32 26.24 1.82
N ASP A 69 -14.80 25.00 1.88
CA ASP A 69 -15.78 24.39 0.99
C ASP A 69 -15.41 24.41 -0.50
N LYS A 70 -14.11 24.44 -0.79
CA LYS A 70 -13.54 24.20 -2.12
C LYS A 70 -12.87 22.84 -2.21
N GLU A 71 -12.88 22.31 -3.42
CA GLU A 71 -12.29 21.04 -3.82
C GLU A 71 -11.05 21.28 -4.68
N ILE A 72 -10.03 20.45 -4.50
CA ILE A 72 -8.76 20.48 -5.22
C ILE A 72 -8.35 19.04 -5.56
N ASP A 73 -7.84 18.86 -6.77
CA ASP A 73 -7.24 17.61 -7.21
C ASP A 73 -5.75 17.61 -6.85
N ILE A 74 -5.32 16.60 -6.10
CA ILE A 74 -3.95 16.46 -5.60
C ILE A 74 -3.30 15.30 -6.33
N ALA A 75 -2.35 15.63 -7.21
CA ALA A 75 -1.54 14.68 -7.95
C ALA A 75 -0.25 14.32 -7.19
N VAL A 76 0.12 13.04 -7.20
CA VAL A 76 1.43 12.54 -6.76
C VAL A 76 1.91 11.47 -7.74
N ASP A 77 3.19 11.50 -8.10
CA ASP A 77 3.81 10.59 -9.08
C ASP A 77 4.47 9.37 -8.41
N PHE A 78 4.15 8.19 -8.95
CA PHE A 78 4.51 6.89 -8.44
C PHE A 78 5.19 6.03 -9.51
N ILE A 79 5.91 5.01 -9.05
CA ILE A 79 6.50 3.96 -9.89
C ILE A 79 6.06 2.62 -9.32
N ALA A 80 5.35 1.83 -10.13
CA ALA A 80 4.96 0.47 -9.78
C ALA A 80 6.22 -0.39 -9.52
N PRO A 81 6.32 -1.13 -8.40
CA PRO A 81 7.50 -1.96 -8.08
C PRO A 81 7.93 -2.94 -9.18
N PRO A 82 9.20 -3.38 -9.17
CA PRO A 82 9.71 -4.39 -10.12
C PRO A 82 9.21 -5.82 -9.82
N LEU A 83 8.67 -6.08 -8.63
CA LEU A 83 8.15 -7.39 -8.22
C LEU A 83 6.61 -7.40 -8.29
N PRO A 84 5.98 -8.53 -8.68
CA PRO A 84 4.55 -8.71 -8.56
C PRO A 84 4.08 -8.70 -7.09
N GLY A 85 2.92 -8.09 -6.84
CA GLY A 85 2.37 -7.97 -5.49
C GLY A 85 1.28 -6.90 -5.35
N ARG A 86 0.60 -6.92 -4.22
CA ARG A 86 -0.34 -5.87 -3.79
C ARG A 86 0.45 -4.81 -3.03
N TYR A 87 0.39 -3.55 -3.45
CA TYR A 87 1.12 -2.44 -2.83
C TYR A 87 0.18 -1.32 -2.41
N ILE A 88 0.31 -0.83 -1.18
CA ILE A 88 -0.51 0.23 -0.61
C ILE A 88 0.33 1.33 0.07
N SER A 89 0.28 2.54 -0.48
CA SER A 89 1.03 3.69 0.03
C SER A 89 0.08 4.71 0.66
N TYR A 90 0.33 5.12 1.91
CA TYR A 90 -0.56 6.02 2.67
C TYR A 90 -0.04 7.46 2.72
N TRP A 91 -0.96 8.41 2.56
CA TRP A 91 -0.68 9.84 2.40
C TRP A 91 -1.61 10.70 3.27
N ARG A 92 -1.15 11.87 3.69
CA ARG A 92 -1.94 12.82 4.49
C ARG A 92 -1.51 14.27 4.21
N LEU A 93 -2.43 15.21 4.35
CA LEU A 93 -2.09 16.63 4.29
C LEU A 93 -1.24 17.05 5.50
N ALA A 94 -0.34 18.01 5.29
CA ALA A 94 0.48 18.62 6.32
C ALA A 94 0.63 20.13 6.09
N ALA A 95 0.54 20.91 7.16
CA ALA A 95 0.79 22.34 7.15
C ALA A 95 2.30 22.63 6.90
N PRO A 96 2.69 23.88 6.56
CA PRO A 96 4.09 24.26 6.34
C PRO A 96 5.05 23.87 7.47
N LEU A 97 4.56 23.93 8.72
CA LEU A 97 5.27 23.56 9.94
C LEU A 97 5.31 22.03 10.21
N GLY A 98 4.87 21.21 9.25
CA GLY A 98 4.87 19.74 9.33
C GLY A 98 3.68 19.11 10.07
N GLN A 99 2.81 19.91 10.71
CA GLN A 99 1.62 19.41 11.39
C GLN A 99 0.66 18.72 10.40
N LYS A 100 0.51 17.40 10.54
CA LYS A 100 -0.37 16.57 9.71
C LYS A 100 -1.85 16.82 10.07
N PHE A 101 -2.74 16.91 9.07
CA PHE A 101 -4.16 17.22 9.27
C PHE A 101 -5.07 16.50 8.26
N GLY A 102 -6.40 16.60 8.45
CA GLY A 102 -7.40 15.99 7.57
C GLY A 102 -7.41 14.46 7.58
N GLN A 103 -8.15 13.85 6.66
CA GLN A 103 -8.20 12.40 6.45
C GLN A 103 -6.89 11.88 5.82
N ARG A 104 -6.62 10.59 6.04
CA ARG A 104 -5.58 9.82 5.35
C ARG A 104 -6.15 9.31 4.03
N VAL A 105 -5.46 9.55 2.93
CA VAL A 105 -5.75 8.95 1.62
C VAL A 105 -4.66 7.92 1.29
N TRP A 106 -4.87 7.11 0.26
CA TRP A 106 -3.91 6.08 -0.13
C TRP A 106 -3.98 5.80 -1.63
N VAL A 107 -2.94 5.14 -2.15
CA VAL A 107 -3.00 4.44 -3.43
C VAL A 107 -2.85 2.95 -3.16
N LEU A 108 -3.74 2.15 -3.73
CA LEU A 108 -3.63 0.69 -3.79
C LEU A 108 -3.48 0.25 -5.25
N ILE A 109 -2.39 -0.44 -5.58
CA ILE A 109 -2.16 -1.06 -6.91
C ILE A 109 -1.87 -2.55 -6.77
N GLN A 110 -2.08 -3.28 -7.86
CA GLN A 110 -1.67 -4.68 -8.01
C GLN A 110 -0.67 -4.77 -9.16
N VAL A 111 0.58 -5.13 -8.87
CA VAL A 111 1.59 -5.39 -9.89
C VAL A 111 1.52 -6.86 -10.31
N GLU A 112 1.42 -7.09 -11.63
CA GLU A 112 1.54 -8.42 -12.23
C GLU A 112 2.61 -8.41 -13.32
N SER A 113 3.49 -9.40 -13.30
CA SER A 113 4.36 -9.67 -14.46
C SER A 113 3.48 -10.02 -15.66
N PRO A 114 3.79 -9.51 -16.88
CA PRO A 114 3.15 -10.01 -18.08
C PRO A 114 3.47 -11.49 -18.23
N SER A 115 2.48 -12.35 -18.01
CA SER A 115 2.61 -13.76 -18.34
C SER A 115 2.81 -13.89 -19.85
N PRO A 116 3.69 -14.79 -20.33
CA PRO A 116 3.67 -15.11 -21.75
C PRO A 116 2.26 -15.59 -22.12
N PRO A 117 1.76 -15.30 -23.34
CA PRO A 117 0.42 -15.73 -23.74
C PRO A 117 0.39 -17.26 -23.83
N THR A 118 0.03 -17.90 -22.71
CA THR A 118 -0.19 -19.34 -22.62
C THR A 118 -1.30 -19.68 -23.60
N SER A 119 -0.92 -20.27 -24.74
CA SER A 119 -1.84 -20.75 -25.77
C SER A 119 -2.99 -21.49 -25.11
N GLY A 120 -4.18 -20.89 -25.14
CA GLY A 120 -5.31 -21.32 -24.33
C GLY A 120 -5.59 -22.79 -24.58
N SER A 121 -5.36 -23.63 -23.57
CA SER A 121 -5.41 -25.08 -23.66
C SER A 121 -6.85 -25.61 -23.69
N LYS A 122 -7.62 -25.14 -24.68
CA LYS A 122 -8.70 -25.92 -25.29
C LYS A 122 -8.07 -27.17 -25.92
N LEU A 123 -7.77 -28.15 -25.08
CA LEU A 123 -7.62 -29.55 -25.47
C LEU A 123 -9.00 -30.12 -25.82
N SER A 124 -9.66 -29.53 -26.82
CA SER A 124 -10.68 -30.20 -27.60
C SER A 124 -9.97 -31.30 -28.38
N LEU A 125 -9.91 -32.50 -27.79
CA LEU A 125 -9.34 -33.71 -28.36
C LEU A 125 -10.12 -34.11 -29.62
N ASN A 126 -9.75 -33.52 -30.76
CA ASN A 126 -10.38 -33.79 -32.04
C ASN A 126 -9.84 -35.12 -32.59
N LEU A 127 -10.56 -36.19 -32.29
CA LEU A 127 -10.16 -37.60 -32.43
C LEU A 127 -10.11 -38.14 -33.89
N ASN A 128 -9.86 -37.27 -34.88
CA ASN A 128 -10.17 -37.56 -36.28
C ASN A 128 -9.03 -37.25 -37.29
N LEU A 129 -7.78 -37.55 -36.92
CA LEU A 129 -6.64 -37.61 -37.86
C LEU A 129 -6.06 -39.04 -37.91
N PRO A 130 -5.75 -39.59 -39.09
CA PRO A 130 -5.15 -40.91 -39.25
C PRO A 130 -3.62 -40.90 -39.01
N PRO A 131 -3.01 -42.05 -38.67
CA PRO A 131 -1.58 -42.12 -38.37
C PRO A 131 -0.70 -42.17 -39.63
N ALA A 132 0.15 -41.17 -39.78
CA ALA A 132 1.40 -41.23 -40.54
C ALA A 132 2.45 -40.41 -39.76
N GLY A 133 3.74 -40.74 -39.76
CA GLY A 133 4.44 -41.87 -40.37
C GLY A 133 5.93 -41.63 -40.15
N SER A 134 6.66 -42.59 -39.55
CA SER A 134 7.98 -42.29 -38.99
C SER A 134 9.08 -42.17 -40.05
N SER A 135 9.86 -41.09 -40.01
CA SER A 135 11.21 -41.04 -40.59
C SER A 135 12.09 -40.03 -39.86
N SER A 136 13.14 -40.53 -39.20
CA SER A 136 14.28 -39.73 -38.74
C SER A 136 15.17 -39.35 -39.92
N SER A 137 15.84 -38.19 -39.86
CA SER A 137 17.17 -37.98 -40.44
C SER A 137 17.81 -36.70 -39.91
N VAL A 138 18.97 -36.85 -39.26
CA VAL A 138 19.97 -35.78 -39.13
C VAL A 138 20.75 -35.68 -40.44
N ILE A 139 20.98 -34.47 -40.94
CA ILE A 139 22.04 -34.16 -41.90
C ILE A 139 22.72 -32.85 -41.44
N GLU A 140 24.05 -32.86 -41.43
CA GLU A 140 24.92 -31.74 -41.06
C GLU A 140 25.94 -31.52 -42.19
N MET A 141 26.59 -30.35 -42.19
CA MET A 141 27.78 -29.96 -42.98
C MET A 141 27.63 -29.74 -44.50
N MET A 142 28.03 -28.53 -44.94
CA MET A 142 29.21 -28.22 -45.79
C MET A 142 29.11 -26.76 -46.27
N GLY A 143 30.16 -25.92 -46.28
CA GLY A 143 31.51 -26.06 -45.70
C GLY A 143 32.39 -24.83 -46.00
N THR A 144 33.53 -24.70 -45.27
CA THR A 144 34.89 -24.30 -45.74
C THR A 144 35.01 -23.27 -46.90
N ASN A 145 35.70 -22.12 -46.76
CA ASN A 145 37.18 -21.93 -46.67
C ASN A 145 37.47 -20.39 -46.66
N VAL A 146 38.67 -19.81 -46.38
CA VAL A 146 39.91 -20.19 -45.65
C VAL A 146 40.72 -18.89 -45.37
N GLU A 147 41.69 -18.90 -44.45
CA GLU A 147 42.57 -17.75 -44.15
C GLU A 147 43.62 -17.42 -45.24
N THR A 148 44.19 -16.21 -45.19
CA THR A 148 45.62 -16.00 -45.52
C THR A 148 46.19 -14.81 -44.74
N LYS A 149 47.52 -14.80 -44.56
CA LYS A 149 48.30 -13.98 -43.61
C LYS A 149 49.56 -13.47 -44.32
N ASP A 150 49.95 -12.20 -44.14
CA ASP A 150 51.29 -11.83 -43.62
C ASP A 150 51.54 -10.33 -43.34
N GLU A 151 52.72 -10.03 -42.79
CA GLU A 151 53.15 -8.77 -42.16
C GLU A 151 53.56 -7.62 -43.11
N ALA A 152 53.49 -6.38 -42.59
CA ALA A 152 54.62 -5.43 -42.61
C ALA A 152 54.46 -4.28 -41.59
N HIS A 153 55.55 -3.92 -40.90
CA HIS A 153 55.76 -2.67 -40.13
C HIS A 153 56.70 -1.73 -40.95
N PRO A 154 56.90 -0.41 -40.66
CA PRO A 154 57.26 0.11 -39.33
C PRO A 154 56.75 1.54 -38.94
N GLN A 155 57.13 1.98 -37.73
CA GLN A 155 57.01 3.37 -37.25
C GLN A 155 58.08 4.31 -37.85
N PRO A 156 58.06 5.62 -37.50
CA PRO A 156 59.07 6.06 -36.53
C PRO A 156 58.53 6.92 -35.36
N ASN A 157 59.31 6.98 -34.26
CA ASN A 157 59.17 7.97 -33.17
C ASN A 157 60.05 9.21 -33.43
N VAL A 158 59.81 10.34 -32.74
CA VAL A 158 60.81 11.09 -31.93
C VAL A 158 60.16 12.27 -31.16
N THR A 159 60.71 12.56 -29.98
CA THR A 159 60.35 13.57 -28.97
C THR A 159 60.71 15.03 -29.35
N ASN A 160 60.03 16.04 -28.78
CA ASN A 160 60.66 17.17 -28.03
C ASN A 160 59.67 18.23 -27.46
N THR A 161 60.21 19.17 -26.67
CA THR A 161 59.54 20.05 -25.68
C THR A 161 60.04 21.53 -25.79
N ALA A 162 59.45 22.47 -25.03
CA ALA A 162 60.05 23.74 -24.52
C ALA A 162 60.15 24.97 -25.47
N GLU A 163 60.31 26.24 -25.05
CA GLU A 163 60.21 27.00 -23.75
C GLU A 163 60.17 28.55 -24.03
N GLU A 164 59.93 29.49 -23.10
CA GLU A 164 59.44 29.42 -21.69
C GLU A 164 57.99 29.96 -21.60
N LEU A 165 57.59 31.20 -21.24
CA LEU A 165 58.19 32.47 -20.74
C LEU A 165 57.09 33.16 -19.89
N ILE A 166 57.32 33.94 -18.81
CA ILE A 166 58.55 34.38 -18.11
C ILE A 166 58.35 34.18 -16.57
N LYS A 167 59.41 33.89 -15.81
CA LYS A 167 59.50 33.97 -14.32
C LYS A 167 60.35 35.16 -13.83
N PRO A 168 60.18 35.68 -12.59
CA PRO A 168 60.80 35.16 -11.33
C PRO A 168 59.81 35.05 -10.13
N LEU A 169 59.95 34.18 -9.11
CA LEU A 169 61.01 34.05 -8.06
C LEU A 169 61.01 35.25 -7.09
N VAL A 170 60.80 35.12 -5.77
CA VAL A 170 61.63 34.52 -4.67
C VAL A 170 60.66 33.93 -3.61
N ASP A 171 60.70 32.66 -3.21
CA ASP A 171 61.55 31.96 -2.19
C ASP A 171 61.40 32.48 -0.73
N ASP A 172 60.90 31.63 0.18
CA ASP A 172 61.49 31.33 1.51
C ASP A 172 60.73 30.16 2.21
N GLY A 173 61.25 29.70 3.34
CA GLY A 173 60.92 28.43 4.02
C GLY A 173 59.75 28.42 5.04
N PRO A 174 59.67 27.35 5.85
CA PRO A 174 58.41 26.89 6.44
C PRO A 174 58.12 27.40 7.86
N VAL A 175 56.83 27.52 8.19
CA VAL A 175 56.34 27.64 9.58
C VAL A 175 55.22 26.64 9.82
N ILE A 176 55.41 25.77 10.82
CA ILE A 176 54.33 24.96 11.39
C ILE A 176 53.59 25.86 12.37
N ILE A 177 52.33 26.20 12.09
CA ILE A 177 51.45 26.85 13.05
C ILE A 177 50.47 25.81 13.59
N THR A 178 50.75 25.35 14.81
CA THR A 178 49.72 24.82 15.70
C THR A 178 48.86 26.00 16.16
N ASP A 179 47.58 25.99 15.84
CA ASP A 179 46.60 26.89 16.47
C ASP A 179 45.39 26.11 16.97
N GLU A 180 44.86 26.59 18.09
CA GLU A 180 43.99 25.85 19.00
C GLU A 180 42.50 26.11 18.70
N PRO A 181 41.62 25.08 18.66
CA PRO A 181 40.19 25.31 18.46
C PRO A 181 39.55 25.86 19.74
N VAL A 182 39.50 27.19 19.85
CA VAL A 182 38.88 27.92 20.97
C VAL A 182 37.38 27.60 21.07
N GLU A 183 36.98 26.91 22.13
CA GLU A 183 35.56 26.73 22.48
C GLU A 183 34.91 28.03 22.99
N PRO A 184 33.61 28.27 22.72
CA PRO A 184 32.87 29.38 23.32
C PRO A 184 32.65 29.14 24.83
N PRO A 185 32.56 30.20 25.65
CA PRO A 185 32.60 30.07 27.11
C PRO A 185 31.35 29.39 27.68
N ILE A 186 31.58 28.31 28.45
CA ILE A 186 30.54 27.61 29.21
C ILE A 186 30.07 28.49 30.37
N VAL A 187 28.83 28.98 30.30
CA VAL A 187 28.20 29.70 31.41
C VAL A 187 27.76 28.71 32.48
N VAL A 188 28.56 28.58 33.55
CA VAL A 188 28.25 27.73 34.70
C VAL A 188 27.11 28.34 35.51
N VAL A 189 25.91 27.79 35.35
CA VAL A 189 24.78 28.05 36.26
C VAL A 189 24.87 27.11 37.48
N PRO A 190 24.73 27.62 38.72
CA PRO A 190 24.72 26.77 39.91
C PRO A 190 23.44 25.94 39.99
N PRO A 191 23.47 24.69 40.49
CA PRO A 191 22.30 23.85 40.63
C PRO A 191 21.35 24.41 41.71
N VAL A 192 20.15 24.80 41.30
CA VAL A 192 19.10 25.24 42.22
C VAL A 192 18.51 24.02 42.92
N GLN A 193 18.64 23.95 44.25
CA GLN A 193 17.97 22.91 45.04
C GLN A 193 16.47 23.16 45.09
N TYR A 194 15.69 22.30 44.44
CA TYR A 194 14.25 22.23 44.64
C TYR A 194 13.94 21.51 45.96
N PRO A 195 13.06 22.06 46.83
CA PRO A 195 12.65 21.36 48.04
C PRO A 195 11.83 20.11 47.68
N ALA A 196 12.16 18.98 48.30
CA ALA A 196 11.36 17.76 48.16
C ALA A 196 9.97 17.96 48.80
N VAL A 197 8.93 17.56 48.08
CA VAL A 197 7.56 17.51 48.59
C VAL A 197 7.16 16.04 48.67
N ASP A 198 7.04 15.51 49.89
CA ASP A 198 6.55 14.15 50.10
C ASP A 198 5.08 14.03 49.68
N PHE A 199 4.81 13.12 48.75
CA PHE A 199 3.47 12.68 48.39
C PHE A 199 3.32 11.20 48.78
N PRO A 200 2.46 10.86 49.75
CA PRO A 200 2.32 9.47 50.20
C PRO A 200 1.61 8.63 49.14
N THR A 201 2.24 7.53 48.74
CA THR A 201 1.63 6.50 47.87
C THR A 201 0.34 5.96 48.49
N SER A 202 -0.77 6.12 47.78
CA SER A 202 -2.05 5.48 48.10
C SER A 202 -2.57 4.76 46.86
N ALA A 203 -2.70 3.43 46.95
CA ALA A 203 -3.23 2.60 45.87
C ALA A 203 -4.76 2.50 45.99
N PRO A 204 -5.52 2.53 44.88
CA PRO A 204 -6.97 2.36 44.92
C PRO A 204 -7.35 0.90 45.27
N PRO A 205 -8.37 0.67 46.11
CA PRO A 205 -8.81 -0.67 46.47
C PRO A 205 -9.62 -1.34 45.35
N GLN A 206 -9.47 -2.66 45.21
CA GLN A 206 -10.32 -3.47 44.32
C GLN A 206 -11.71 -3.72 44.95
N PRO A 207 -12.79 -3.79 44.17
CA PRO A 207 -14.10 -4.23 44.65
C PRO A 207 -14.13 -5.76 44.89
N PRO A 208 -14.93 -6.26 45.85
CA PRO A 208 -15.02 -7.68 46.16
C PRO A 208 -15.92 -8.44 45.15
N PRO A 209 -15.66 -9.75 44.91
CA PRO A 209 -16.55 -10.59 44.13
C PRO A 209 -17.84 -10.90 44.92
N SER A 210 -18.95 -11.12 44.22
CA SER A 210 -20.21 -11.64 44.77
C SER A 210 -20.68 -12.87 43.97
N PRO A 211 -21.39 -13.82 44.59
CA PRO A 211 -21.40 -15.21 44.13
C PRO A 211 -22.43 -15.50 43.02
N LEU A 212 -22.08 -16.49 42.20
CA LEU A 212 -23.03 -17.18 41.31
C LEU A 212 -24.08 -17.92 42.13
N LEU A 213 -25.35 -17.87 41.70
CA LEU A 213 -26.05 -19.04 41.15
C LEU A 213 -27.50 -18.71 40.79
N GLN A 214 -27.82 -18.72 39.49
CA GLN A 214 -29.04 -19.36 38.97
C GLN A 214 -28.87 -19.64 37.47
N ALA A 215 -29.05 -20.90 37.09
CA ALA A 215 -28.95 -21.36 35.71
C ALA A 215 -30.33 -21.29 35.00
N PHE A 216 -30.30 -21.61 33.70
CA PHE A 216 -31.39 -21.68 32.73
C PHE A 216 -31.68 -20.37 31.99
N ASN A 217 -31.68 -20.47 30.64
CA ASN A 217 -31.92 -19.41 29.64
C ASN A 217 -30.83 -18.31 29.53
N HIS A 218 -29.54 -18.67 29.58
CA HIS A 218 -28.44 -17.69 29.53
C HIS A 218 -27.88 -17.36 28.12
N ASP A 219 -27.94 -18.27 27.13
CA ASP A 219 -27.46 -18.01 25.76
C ASP A 219 -28.10 -16.74 25.15
N ASN A 220 -29.43 -16.73 25.06
CA ASN A 220 -30.17 -15.67 24.39
C ASN A 220 -29.97 -14.28 25.05
N SER A 221 -29.63 -14.22 26.34
CA SER A 221 -29.34 -12.95 27.03
C SER A 221 -27.94 -12.41 26.74
N VAL A 222 -26.96 -13.26 26.42
CA VAL A 222 -25.62 -12.82 25.99
C VAL A 222 -25.67 -12.46 24.50
N GLU A 223 -26.37 -13.27 23.71
CA GLU A 223 -26.64 -13.02 22.30
C GLU A 223 -27.34 -11.66 22.10
N GLU A 224 -28.46 -11.39 22.79
CA GLU A 224 -29.18 -10.10 22.68
C GLU A 224 -28.34 -8.88 23.06
N VAL A 225 -27.43 -9.00 24.04
CA VAL A 225 -26.51 -7.91 24.41
C VAL A 225 -25.51 -7.65 23.29
N MET A 226 -24.84 -8.69 22.76
CA MET A 226 -23.85 -8.51 21.70
C MET A 226 -24.49 -8.11 20.37
N LEU A 227 -25.71 -8.57 20.06
CA LEU A 227 -26.47 -8.09 18.91
C LEU A 227 -26.76 -6.59 19.00
N LYS A 228 -27.09 -6.10 20.21
CA LYS A 228 -27.34 -4.68 20.46
C LYS A 228 -26.06 -3.85 20.40
N GLU A 229 -24.94 -4.36 20.89
CA GLU A 229 -23.62 -3.72 20.72
C GLU A 229 -23.21 -3.66 19.25
N LEU A 230 -23.46 -4.72 18.47
CA LEU A 230 -23.24 -4.73 17.01
C LEU A 230 -24.18 -3.75 16.28
N GLU A 231 -25.45 -3.64 16.67
CA GLU A 231 -26.38 -2.65 16.12
C GLU A 231 -25.95 -1.21 16.45
N GLU A 232 -25.51 -0.94 17.69
CA GLU A 232 -24.97 0.35 18.11
C GLU A 232 -23.65 0.71 17.39
N MET A 233 -22.83 -0.30 17.06
CA MET A 233 -21.67 -0.15 16.16
C MET A 233 -22.05 -0.01 14.68
N GLY A 234 -23.32 -0.19 14.32
CA GLY A 234 -23.87 0.06 12.97
C GLY A 234 -24.15 -1.16 12.12
N PHE A 235 -23.88 -2.38 12.61
CA PHE A 235 -24.18 -3.63 11.91
C PHE A 235 -25.67 -3.98 12.05
N LYS A 236 -26.50 -3.56 11.09
CA LYS A 236 -27.97 -3.67 11.18
C LYS A 236 -28.57 -5.00 10.70
N GLN A 237 -27.75 -5.95 10.23
CA GLN A 237 -28.23 -7.25 9.77
C GLN A 237 -28.29 -8.24 10.95
N ILE A 238 -29.36 -8.16 11.75
CA ILE A 238 -29.53 -8.94 12.99
C ILE A 238 -29.27 -10.44 12.76
N ASP A 239 -29.85 -11.04 11.72
CA ASP A 239 -29.68 -12.48 11.43
C ASP A 239 -28.26 -12.87 11.00
N LEU A 240 -27.52 -11.94 10.38
CA LEU A 240 -26.10 -12.14 10.09
C LEU A 240 -25.26 -12.04 11.37
N ASN A 241 -25.50 -11.01 12.16
CA ASN A 241 -24.82 -10.79 13.44
C ASN A 241 -25.01 -12.03 14.34
N LYS A 242 -26.22 -12.59 14.39
CA LYS A 242 -26.55 -13.83 15.10
C LYS A 242 -25.65 -14.99 14.67
N GLU A 243 -25.57 -15.26 13.37
CA GLU A 243 -24.79 -16.40 12.89
C GLU A 243 -23.27 -16.18 13.06
N VAL A 244 -22.76 -14.97 12.80
CA VAL A 244 -21.33 -14.67 13.02
C VAL A 244 -20.96 -14.78 14.49
N LEU A 245 -21.75 -14.22 15.41
CA LEU A 245 -21.56 -14.41 16.86
C LEU A 245 -21.56 -15.91 17.21
N ARG A 246 -22.50 -16.69 16.68
CA ARG A 246 -22.60 -18.13 16.96
C ARG A 246 -21.40 -18.93 16.44
N GLN A 247 -20.88 -18.61 15.25
CA GLN A 247 -19.65 -19.22 14.71
C GLN A 247 -18.42 -18.84 15.55
N ASN A 248 -18.34 -17.58 15.97
CA ASN A 248 -17.26 -17.04 16.80
C ASN A 248 -17.44 -17.27 18.32
N LYS A 249 -18.39 -18.12 18.72
CA LYS A 249 -18.66 -18.51 20.13
C LYS A 249 -18.97 -17.32 21.05
N TYR A 250 -19.62 -16.30 20.48
CA TYR A 250 -19.93 -15.01 21.09
C TYR A 250 -18.68 -14.22 21.51
N ASP A 251 -17.62 -14.27 20.70
CA ASP A 251 -16.51 -13.31 20.76
C ASP A 251 -16.87 -12.06 19.94
N LEU A 252 -17.05 -10.92 20.61
CA LEU A 252 -17.50 -9.67 19.99
C LEU A 252 -16.42 -9.05 19.08
N ASP A 253 -15.16 -9.01 19.51
CA ASP A 253 -14.07 -8.40 18.74
C ASP A 253 -13.78 -9.18 17.45
N GLN A 254 -13.74 -10.52 17.54
CA GLN A 254 -13.62 -11.39 16.36
C GLN A 254 -14.83 -11.22 15.44
N SER A 255 -16.05 -11.14 15.98
CA SER A 255 -17.27 -10.93 15.19
C SER A 255 -17.32 -9.56 14.51
N VAL A 256 -16.87 -8.48 15.17
CA VAL A 256 -16.71 -7.15 14.56
C VAL A 256 -15.65 -7.19 13.45
N GLY A 257 -14.53 -7.90 13.68
CA GLY A 257 -13.49 -8.10 12.67
C GLY A 257 -14.02 -8.78 11.41
N ASP A 258 -14.75 -9.88 11.57
CA ASP A 258 -15.34 -10.63 10.46
C ASP A 258 -16.47 -9.83 9.78
N LEU A 259 -17.39 -9.21 10.54
CA LEU A 259 -18.48 -8.36 10.00
C LEU A 259 -17.96 -7.10 9.26
N CYS A 260 -16.81 -6.57 9.67
CA CYS A 260 -16.10 -5.54 8.92
C CYS A 260 -15.62 -6.09 7.56
N GLY A 261 -15.14 -7.33 7.52
CA GLY A 261 -14.89 -8.08 6.28
C GLY A 261 -16.14 -8.27 5.43
N PHE A 262 -17.29 -8.70 5.99
CA PHE A 262 -18.55 -8.85 5.25
C PHE A 262 -18.99 -7.59 4.49
N SER A 263 -18.61 -6.40 4.97
CA SER A 263 -18.91 -5.13 4.28
C SER A 263 -18.18 -4.97 2.94
N GLU A 264 -17.10 -5.73 2.70
CA GLU A 264 -16.43 -5.80 1.39
C GLU A 264 -17.18 -6.71 0.38
N TRP A 265 -18.18 -7.48 0.84
CA TRP A 265 -18.94 -8.43 0.01
C TRP A 265 -20.25 -7.86 -0.54
N ASP A 266 -20.76 -6.74 -0.04
CA ASP A 266 -21.95 -6.08 -0.63
C ASP A 266 -21.77 -5.76 -2.14
N PRO A 267 -20.61 -5.25 -2.61
CA PRO A 267 -20.34 -5.11 -4.05
C PRO A 267 -20.32 -6.46 -4.79
N LEU A 268 -19.80 -7.52 -4.16
CA LEU A 268 -19.70 -8.86 -4.75
C LEU A 268 -21.06 -9.57 -4.83
N LEU A 269 -21.96 -9.29 -3.88
CA LEU A 269 -23.34 -9.74 -3.89
C LEU A 269 -24.14 -9.11 -5.03
N ILE A 270 -23.89 -7.83 -5.31
CA ILE A 270 -24.44 -7.12 -6.48
C ILE A 270 -23.85 -7.72 -7.77
N GLU A 271 -22.53 -7.94 -7.84
CA GLU A 271 -21.90 -8.54 -9.03
C GLU A 271 -22.40 -9.98 -9.31
N LEU A 272 -22.71 -10.77 -8.27
CA LEU A 272 -23.35 -12.08 -8.41
C LEU A 272 -24.82 -11.99 -8.86
N GLU A 273 -25.58 -11.00 -8.38
CA GLU A 273 -26.94 -10.72 -8.85
C GLU A 273 -26.95 -10.29 -10.32
N GLU A 274 -26.02 -9.41 -10.75
CA GLU A 274 -25.83 -9.00 -12.14
C GLU A 274 -25.34 -10.15 -13.05
N MET A 275 -24.58 -11.10 -12.52
CA MET A 275 -24.23 -12.37 -13.20
C MET A 275 -25.41 -13.35 -13.32
N GLY A 276 -26.57 -13.05 -12.73
CA GLY A 276 -27.80 -13.83 -12.85
C GLY A 276 -28.12 -14.73 -11.65
N PHE A 277 -27.29 -14.75 -10.60
CA PHE A 277 -27.59 -15.45 -9.36
C PHE A 277 -28.48 -14.58 -8.46
N ALA A 278 -29.79 -14.61 -8.65
CA ALA A 278 -30.73 -13.76 -7.90
C ALA A 278 -30.84 -14.11 -6.39
N ASP A 279 -30.43 -15.32 -5.99
CA ASP A 279 -30.54 -15.84 -4.62
C ASP A 279 -29.50 -15.19 -3.67
N LYS A 280 -29.77 -13.98 -3.18
CA LYS A 280 -28.84 -13.24 -2.31
C LYS A 280 -28.38 -14.03 -1.08
N GLU A 281 -29.26 -14.83 -0.47
CA GLU A 281 -28.91 -15.71 0.66
C GLU A 281 -27.94 -16.84 0.24
N ARG A 282 -28.13 -17.44 -0.94
CA ARG A 282 -27.26 -18.50 -1.46
C ARG A 282 -25.91 -17.94 -1.90
N ASN A 283 -25.90 -16.77 -2.54
CA ASN A 283 -24.69 -16.02 -2.90
C ASN A 283 -23.85 -15.66 -1.68
N LYS A 284 -24.50 -15.10 -0.64
CA LYS A 284 -23.88 -14.71 0.62
C LYS A 284 -23.24 -15.91 1.31
N LYS A 285 -23.98 -17.02 1.42
CA LYS A 285 -23.48 -18.30 1.95
C LYS A 285 -22.31 -18.89 1.15
N MET A 286 -22.27 -18.66 -0.17
CA MET A 286 -21.15 -19.11 -1.01
C MET A 286 -19.94 -18.17 -0.97
N LEU A 287 -20.12 -16.87 -0.70
CA LEU A 287 -19.04 -15.92 -0.39
C LEU A 287 -18.46 -16.18 1.01
N GLU A 288 -19.31 -16.44 2.02
CA GLU A 288 -18.93 -16.92 3.36
C GLU A 288 -18.02 -18.14 3.27
N LYS A 289 -18.51 -19.21 2.63
CA LYS A 289 -17.79 -20.47 2.41
C LYS A 289 -16.45 -20.30 1.68
N ASN A 290 -16.29 -19.26 0.86
CA ASN A 290 -15.11 -19.03 0.02
C ASN A 290 -14.25 -17.83 0.45
N GLY A 291 -14.51 -17.22 1.61
CA GLY A 291 -13.77 -16.08 2.14
C GLY A 291 -13.75 -14.89 1.16
N GLY A 292 -14.94 -14.44 0.73
CA GLY A 292 -15.09 -13.30 -0.17
C GLY A 292 -14.66 -13.55 -1.63
N SER A 293 -14.15 -14.74 -1.97
CA SER A 293 -13.61 -14.99 -3.31
C SER A 293 -14.72 -15.26 -4.34
N ILE A 294 -15.22 -14.19 -4.97
CA ILE A 294 -16.32 -14.26 -5.95
C ILE A 294 -16.11 -15.31 -7.05
N LYS A 295 -14.89 -15.45 -7.59
CA LYS A 295 -14.56 -16.47 -8.61
C LYS A 295 -14.78 -17.90 -8.11
N ARG A 296 -14.58 -18.16 -6.81
CA ARG A 296 -14.80 -19.47 -6.19
C ARG A 296 -16.27 -19.66 -5.83
N ALA A 297 -16.94 -18.62 -5.33
CA ALA A 297 -18.38 -18.61 -5.11
C ALA A 297 -19.18 -18.94 -6.40
N VAL A 298 -18.85 -18.31 -7.53
CA VAL A 298 -19.44 -18.64 -8.86
C VAL A 298 -19.18 -20.10 -9.24
N MET A 299 -17.96 -20.62 -9.07
CA MET A 299 -17.66 -22.01 -9.39
C MET A 299 -18.46 -23.00 -8.53
N ASP A 300 -18.63 -22.71 -7.23
CA ASP A 300 -19.46 -23.50 -6.33
C ASP A 300 -20.96 -23.42 -6.68
N LEU A 301 -21.50 -22.23 -6.95
CA LEU A 301 -22.90 -22.02 -7.34
C LEU A 301 -23.25 -22.82 -8.62
N VAL A 302 -22.39 -22.72 -9.64
CA VAL A 302 -22.56 -23.44 -10.93
C VAL A 302 -22.33 -24.95 -10.77
N ALA A 303 -21.51 -25.39 -9.81
CA ALA A 303 -21.34 -26.81 -9.49
C ALA A 303 -22.56 -27.39 -8.73
N GLU A 304 -23.19 -26.58 -7.88
CA GLU A 304 -24.39 -26.96 -7.13
C GLU A 304 -25.62 -27.07 -8.06
N GLU A 305 -25.82 -26.11 -8.97
CA GLU A 305 -26.88 -26.16 -10.00
C GLU A 305 -26.76 -27.36 -10.96
N LYS A 306 -25.56 -27.94 -11.09
CA LYS A 306 -25.30 -29.10 -11.95
C LYS A 306 -25.51 -30.45 -11.26
N LYS A 307 -26.07 -30.48 -10.05
CA LYS A 307 -26.63 -31.70 -9.46
C LYS A 307 -28.13 -31.81 -9.79
N PRO A 308 -28.54 -32.65 -10.76
CA PRO A 308 -29.90 -33.12 -10.79
C PRO A 308 -30.21 -33.93 -9.51
N ILE A 309 -31.49 -33.95 -9.14
CA ILE A 309 -32.07 -34.78 -8.07
C ILE A 309 -32.25 -36.20 -8.59
#